data_AF-A0A0B5F6S3-F1
#
_entry.id   AF-A0A0B5F6S3-F1
#
_cell.length_a   1.000
_cell.length_b   1.000
_cell.length_c   1.000
_cell.angle_alpha   90.00
_cell.angle_beta   90.00
_cell.angle_gamma   90.00
#
_symmetry.space_group_name_H-M   'P 1'
#
loop_
_entity.id
_entity.type
_entity.pdbx_description
1 polymer ?
#
loop_
_entity_poly.entity_id
_entity_poly.type
_entity_poly.pdbx_seq_one_letter_code
_entity_poly.pdbx_strand_id
1 'polypeptide(L)'
;MRAGAARRAPGQEEDQLPSAGGEFEDTGHPQRGKNSSSGKSTGHQSSAESSSDREAPAEIKKHKNSWRQKHKNSRDKRRGRGRKVTASAMYRHPETAMQGQAEPVRRIPAMTFEQMLEKVRYEGVYPTRERAEEVTRLVLAGLGRQLTGEERVDLAARLPVEAARVLTAEVPDPEPRTGGAFVTDLAARTGASPATVRWDVGAVLGTVAVLAGPGLLTRILAQLPAGHALLFGQAELRTAA
;
A
#
# COMPACT_ATOMS: atom_id res chain seq x y z
N MET A 1 19.42 27.79 -51.19
CA MET A 1 19.46 29.27 -51.36
C MET A 1 18.07 29.74 -51.78
N ARG A 2 17.41 30.60 -50.95
CA ARG A 2 16.24 31.50 -51.22
C ARG A 2 14.98 30.85 -51.83
N ALA A 3 13.73 31.22 -51.57
CA ALA A 3 13.00 32.34 -50.95
C ALA A 3 11.64 31.75 -50.47
N GLY A 4 10.83 32.29 -49.55
CA GLY A 4 10.58 33.69 -49.22
C GLY A 4 9.37 34.25 -49.99
N ALA A 5 8.14 33.85 -49.65
CA ALA A 5 6.83 34.49 -49.97
C ALA A 5 5.73 33.69 -49.21
N ALA A 6 4.64 34.21 -48.63
CA ALA A 6 3.81 35.38 -48.90
C ALA A 6 3.03 35.77 -47.61
N ARG A 7 2.80 37.08 -47.34
CA ARG A 7 1.51 37.85 -47.38
C ARG A 7 0.38 37.25 -46.49
N ARG A 8 -0.35 37.97 -45.63
CA ARG A 8 -1.14 39.21 -45.84
C ARG A 8 -1.76 39.68 -44.48
N ALA A 9 -1.94 40.99 -44.31
CA ALA A 9 -2.56 41.72 -43.19
C ALA A 9 -4.11 41.80 -43.32
N PRO A 10 -4.84 42.81 -42.77
CA PRO A 10 -5.17 43.21 -41.38
C PRO A 10 -6.71 43.34 -41.12
N GLY A 11 -7.13 43.67 -39.88
CA GLY A 11 -8.32 44.49 -39.62
C GLY A 11 -9.37 43.97 -38.63
N GLN A 12 -9.91 44.93 -37.84
CA GLN A 12 -11.17 45.00 -37.06
C GLN A 12 -10.96 45.06 -35.52
N GLU A 13 -10.88 46.25 -34.90
CA GLU A 13 -11.97 47.21 -34.53
C GLU A 13 -12.67 46.72 -33.22
N GLU A 14 -12.22 47.20 -32.06
CA GLU A 14 -12.81 48.32 -31.28
C GLU A 14 -14.33 48.20 -31.08
N ASP A 15 -14.81 48.03 -29.85
CA ASP A 15 -15.35 49.14 -29.04
C ASP A 15 -16.02 48.66 -27.73
N GLN A 16 -16.12 49.58 -26.77
CA GLN A 16 -17.00 49.62 -25.59
C GLN A 16 -16.61 48.95 -24.26
N LEU A 17 -15.84 49.72 -23.48
CA LEU A 17 -16.09 49.95 -22.06
C LEU A 17 -17.22 50.99 -21.88
N PRO A 18 -17.88 51.01 -20.70
CA PRO A 18 -18.05 52.30 -20.03
C PRO A 18 -17.49 52.32 -18.59
N SER A 19 -16.86 53.45 -18.28
CA SER A 19 -16.39 53.90 -16.97
C SER A 19 -17.39 54.84 -16.28
N ALA A 20 -17.06 55.14 -15.03
CA ALA A 20 -17.58 56.17 -14.10
C ALA A 20 -18.70 55.67 -13.17
N GLY A 21 -18.62 55.81 -11.85
CA GLY A 21 -17.82 56.73 -11.02
C GLY A 21 -18.78 57.50 -10.11
N GLY A 22 -18.53 57.54 -8.80
CA GLY A 22 -19.37 58.28 -7.86
C GLY A 22 -19.02 58.03 -6.39
N GLU A 23 -18.04 58.79 -5.91
CA GLU A 23 -17.72 59.00 -4.50
C GLU A 23 -18.76 59.91 -3.83
N PHE A 24 -19.14 59.65 -2.58
CA PHE A 24 -19.59 60.69 -1.64
C PHE A 24 -19.43 60.23 -0.18
N GLU A 25 -18.77 61.07 0.62
CA GLU A 25 -18.52 60.89 2.06
C GLU A 25 -19.64 61.46 2.96
N ASP A 26 -19.62 60.94 4.19
CA ASP A 26 -19.82 61.60 5.48
C ASP A 26 -21.19 61.58 6.21
N THR A 27 -21.01 61.38 7.53
CA THR A 27 -21.80 61.76 8.71
C THR A 27 -22.83 60.79 9.31
N GLY A 28 -22.52 60.35 10.55
CA GLY A 28 -23.52 60.26 11.62
C GLY A 28 -23.73 58.90 12.32
N HIS A 29 -23.00 58.67 13.42
CA HIS A 29 -23.53 57.94 14.60
C HIS A 29 -24.43 58.89 15.43
N PRO A 30 -25.24 58.47 16.44
CA PRO A 30 -25.50 57.12 17.00
C PRO A 30 -27.00 56.84 17.26
N GLN A 31 -27.39 55.62 17.68
CA GLN A 31 -28.29 55.43 18.83
C GLN A 31 -28.42 53.96 19.26
N ARG A 32 -28.67 53.85 20.56
CA ARG A 32 -28.68 52.69 21.44
C ARG A 32 -30.11 52.14 21.49
N GLY A 33 -30.31 50.86 21.25
CA GLY A 33 -31.61 50.20 21.38
C GLY A 33 -31.46 48.81 21.98
N LYS A 34 -31.85 48.66 23.24
CA LYS A 34 -32.02 47.38 23.91
C LYS A 34 -33.31 46.73 23.40
N ASN A 35 -33.27 45.46 23.02
CA ASN A 35 -34.46 44.61 23.04
C ASN A 35 -34.08 43.15 23.31
N SER A 36 -34.34 42.77 24.55
CA SER A 36 -34.55 41.39 24.97
C SER A 36 -35.92 40.93 24.47
N SER A 37 -35.97 39.82 23.73
CA SER A 37 -37.09 38.86 23.74
C SER A 37 -36.60 37.56 23.09
N SER A 38 -36.32 36.49 23.85
CA SER A 38 -37.29 35.44 24.15
C SER A 38 -38.08 34.97 22.93
N GLY A 39 -37.43 34.15 22.09
CA GLY A 39 -38.05 33.38 21.02
C GLY A 39 -37.64 31.92 21.14
N LYS A 40 -38.48 31.15 21.83
CA LYS A 40 -38.39 29.70 22.02
C LYS A 40 -38.63 29.04 20.66
N SER A 41 -37.62 28.42 20.05
CA SER A 41 -37.79 27.58 18.87
C SER A 41 -37.34 26.16 19.18
N THR A 42 -38.34 25.37 19.58
CA THR A 42 -38.42 23.92 19.46
C THR A 42 -38.24 23.51 18.00
N GLY A 43 -37.29 22.63 17.69
CA GLY A 43 -37.19 22.07 16.34
C GLY A 43 -35.93 21.29 16.07
N HIS A 44 -36.02 19.98 16.32
CA HIS A 44 -35.24 18.91 15.70
C HIS A 44 -33.79 18.68 16.16
N GLN A 45 -33.73 17.82 17.16
CA GLN A 45 -32.76 16.73 17.27
C GLN A 45 -32.42 16.14 15.89
N SER A 46 -31.14 16.20 15.52
CA SER A 46 -30.50 15.16 14.71
C SER A 46 -29.17 14.82 15.37
N SER A 47 -29.28 14.22 16.55
CA SER A 47 -28.23 13.41 17.13
C SER A 47 -28.26 12.07 16.39
N ALA A 48 -27.38 11.93 15.42
CA ALA A 48 -26.91 10.64 14.95
C ALA A 48 -25.43 10.79 14.59
N GLU A 49 -24.63 11.14 15.60
CA GLU A 49 -23.25 10.64 15.71
C GLU A 49 -23.32 9.12 15.64
N SER A 50 -23.28 8.55 14.43
CA SER A 50 -22.77 7.19 14.26
C SER A 50 -21.24 7.27 14.29
N SER A 51 -20.73 7.59 15.48
CA SER A 51 -19.39 7.15 15.88
C SER A 51 -19.47 5.63 16.02
N SER A 52 -19.32 4.95 14.89
CA SER A 52 -18.91 3.55 14.87
C SER A 52 -17.41 3.52 14.71
N ASP A 53 -16.71 3.95 15.78
CA ASP A 53 -15.44 3.36 16.16
C ASP A 53 -15.65 1.84 16.33
N ARG A 54 -15.68 1.11 15.21
CA ARG A 54 -15.50 -0.34 15.22
C ARG A 54 -14.03 -0.61 15.46
N GLU A 55 -13.59 -0.35 16.69
CA GLU A 55 -12.36 -0.91 17.19
C GLU A 55 -12.51 -2.44 17.13
N ALA A 56 -11.59 -3.12 16.44
CA ALA A 56 -11.60 -4.57 16.37
C ALA A 56 -11.52 -5.14 17.80
N PRO A 57 -12.43 -6.07 18.18
CA PRO A 57 -12.53 -6.53 19.55
C PRO A 57 -11.20 -7.08 20.07
N ALA A 58 -10.83 -6.68 21.29
CA ALA A 58 -9.57 -7.03 21.94
C ALA A 58 -9.31 -8.55 22.06
N GLU A 59 -10.35 -9.37 21.91
CA GLU A 59 -10.27 -10.82 21.87
C GLU A 59 -9.51 -11.36 20.64
N ILE A 60 -9.58 -10.63 19.52
CA ILE A 60 -8.88 -10.94 18.27
C ILE A 60 -7.36 -10.69 18.40
N LYS A 61 -6.96 -9.74 19.26
CA LYS A 61 -5.55 -9.42 19.55
C LYS A 61 -4.81 -10.60 20.21
N LYS A 62 -5.49 -11.44 21.00
CA LYS A 62 -4.90 -12.65 21.63
C LYS A 62 -4.61 -13.77 20.62
N HIS A 63 -5.48 -13.97 19.64
CA HIS A 63 -5.34 -15.06 18.66
C HIS A 63 -4.16 -14.85 17.68
N LYS A 64 -3.84 -13.59 17.35
CA LYS A 64 -2.74 -13.20 16.45
C LYS A 64 -1.36 -13.48 17.04
N ASN A 65 -1.18 -13.26 18.34
CA ASN A 65 0.09 -13.56 19.02
C ASN A 65 0.37 -15.06 19.07
N SER A 66 -0.66 -15.89 19.27
CA SER A 66 -0.54 -17.35 19.29
C SER A 66 -0.05 -17.92 17.95
N TRP A 67 -0.57 -17.43 16.83
CA TRP A 67 -0.17 -17.92 15.50
C TRP A 67 1.21 -17.40 15.05
N ARG A 68 1.56 -16.14 15.39
CA ARG A 68 2.89 -15.55 15.12
C ARG A 68 4.01 -16.30 15.84
N GLN A 69 3.76 -16.77 17.07
CA GLN A 69 4.69 -17.65 17.81
C GLN A 69 4.82 -19.04 17.14
N LYS A 70 3.71 -19.61 16.66
CA LYS A 70 3.68 -20.98 16.12
C LYS A 70 4.50 -21.16 14.83
N HIS A 71 4.56 -20.14 13.97
CA HIS A 71 5.33 -20.19 12.71
C HIS A 71 6.78 -19.75 12.82
N LYS A 72 7.14 -18.93 13.81
CA LYS A 72 8.55 -18.62 14.12
C LYS A 72 9.31 -19.88 14.54
N ASN A 73 8.68 -20.73 15.35
CA ASN A 73 9.27 -22.01 15.81
C ASN A 73 9.43 -23.06 14.70
N SER A 74 8.68 -22.94 13.59
CA SER A 74 8.74 -23.92 12.48
C SER A 74 9.95 -23.70 11.56
N ARG A 75 10.47 -22.46 11.49
CA ARG A 75 11.71 -22.15 10.75
C ARG A 75 12.97 -22.64 11.45
N ASP A 76 12.98 -22.68 12.78
CA ASP A 76 14.13 -23.16 13.56
C ASP A 76 14.30 -24.69 13.45
N LYS A 77 13.19 -25.43 13.36
CA LYS A 77 13.19 -26.89 13.30
C LYS A 77 13.77 -27.50 12.02
N ARG A 78 13.97 -26.71 10.95
CA ARG A 78 14.58 -27.18 9.68
C ARG A 78 16.09 -26.97 9.59
N ARG A 79 16.72 -26.27 10.54
CA ARG A 79 18.19 -26.09 10.57
C ARG A 79 18.94 -27.19 11.36
N GLY A 80 18.21 -28.08 12.04
CA GLY A 80 18.79 -29.08 12.97
C GLY A 80 18.76 -30.54 12.49
N ARG A 81 18.95 -30.84 11.19
CA ARG A 81 19.05 -32.23 10.73
C ARG A 81 20.21 -32.46 9.76
N GLY A 82 21.42 -32.22 10.24
CA GLY A 82 22.63 -32.74 9.61
C GLY A 82 22.68 -34.26 9.76
N ARG A 83 22.19 -34.99 8.75
CA ARG A 83 22.53 -36.41 8.59
C ARG A 83 23.93 -36.46 7.98
N LYS A 84 24.90 -36.86 8.80
CA LYS A 84 26.18 -37.40 8.34
C LYS A 84 25.86 -38.65 7.51
N VAL A 85 26.24 -38.66 6.24
CA VAL A 85 26.33 -39.90 5.45
C VAL A 85 27.79 -40.03 5.07
N THR A 86 28.43 -40.99 5.72
CA THR A 86 29.82 -41.37 5.51
C THR A 86 29.98 -41.99 4.12
N ALA A 87 31.04 -41.60 3.43
CA ALA A 87 31.54 -42.25 2.24
C ALA A 87 31.92 -43.71 2.56
N SER A 88 31.34 -44.68 1.85
CA SER A 88 31.99 -45.92 1.42
C SER A 88 30.99 -46.82 0.70
N ALA A 89 31.17 -47.00 -0.61
CA ALA A 89 30.87 -48.22 -1.35
C ALA A 89 31.37 -48.05 -2.80
N MET A 90 32.63 -48.43 -2.99
CA MET A 90 33.29 -48.57 -4.29
C MET A 90 32.78 -49.82 -5.02
N TYR A 91 32.47 -49.63 -6.32
CA TYR A 91 32.28 -50.58 -7.43
C TYR A 91 31.07 -51.54 -7.43
N ARG A 92 30.17 -51.36 -8.42
CA ARG A 92 30.01 -52.23 -9.60
C ARG A 92 28.95 -51.69 -10.59
N HIS A 93 29.33 -51.49 -11.84
CA HIS A 93 28.45 -51.35 -13.01
C HIS A 93 28.52 -52.67 -13.82
N PRO A 94 27.48 -53.08 -14.59
CA PRO A 94 27.10 -52.39 -15.84
C PRO A 94 25.59 -52.20 -16.11
N GLU A 95 25.32 -51.06 -16.75
CA GLU A 95 24.44 -50.86 -17.92
C GLU A 95 23.18 -51.73 -18.11
N THR A 96 22.01 -51.11 -17.92
CA THR A 96 20.81 -51.36 -18.73
C THR A 96 19.97 -50.08 -18.72
N ALA A 97 19.56 -49.65 -19.90
CA ALA A 97 18.80 -48.44 -20.18
C ALA A 97 17.56 -48.27 -19.30
N MET A 98 17.44 -47.12 -18.62
CA MET A 98 16.16 -46.58 -18.19
C MET A 98 16.17 -45.08 -18.44
N GLN A 99 15.55 -44.72 -19.57
CA GLN A 99 14.67 -43.57 -19.75
C GLN A 99 14.99 -42.37 -18.86
N GLY A 100 15.55 -41.31 -19.48
CA GLY A 100 15.54 -39.97 -18.94
C GLY A 100 14.11 -39.46 -18.76
N GLN A 101 13.46 -39.93 -17.69
CA GLN A 101 12.34 -39.24 -17.10
C GLN A 101 12.97 -38.04 -16.41
N ALA A 102 12.98 -36.90 -17.11
CA ALA A 102 13.13 -35.62 -16.45
C ALA A 102 12.07 -35.59 -15.36
N GLU A 103 12.48 -35.83 -14.11
CA GLU A 103 11.68 -35.61 -12.92
C GLU A 103 10.93 -34.29 -13.14
N PRO A 104 9.59 -34.27 -13.15
CA PRO A 104 8.88 -33.02 -13.28
C PRO A 104 9.33 -32.19 -12.09
N VAL A 105 10.19 -31.20 -12.35
CA VAL A 105 10.63 -30.22 -11.36
C VAL A 105 9.35 -29.80 -10.68
N ARG A 106 9.18 -30.23 -9.42
CA ARG A 106 7.96 -29.96 -8.67
C ARG A 106 7.84 -28.45 -8.64
N ARG A 107 7.09 -27.89 -9.59
CA ARG A 107 6.75 -26.48 -9.62
C ARG A 107 5.88 -26.35 -8.39
N ILE A 108 6.48 -25.91 -7.30
CA ILE A 108 5.72 -25.47 -6.13
C ILE A 108 4.71 -24.48 -6.72
N PRO A 109 3.40 -24.75 -6.64
CA PRO A 109 2.42 -23.89 -7.27
C PRO A 109 2.63 -22.49 -6.72
N ALA A 110 2.89 -21.54 -7.62
CA ALA A 110 2.95 -20.14 -7.26
C ALA A 110 1.64 -19.77 -6.56
N MET A 111 1.71 -18.97 -5.51
CA MET A 111 0.52 -18.55 -4.76
C MET A 111 -0.48 -17.91 -5.73
N THR A 112 -1.74 -18.33 -5.72
CA THR A 112 -2.78 -17.67 -6.52
C THR A 112 -3.20 -16.36 -5.87
N PHE A 113 -3.84 -15.48 -6.63
CA PHE A 113 -4.36 -14.23 -6.07
C PHE A 113 -5.38 -14.49 -4.98
N GLU A 114 -6.27 -15.46 -5.17
CA GLU A 114 -7.25 -15.85 -4.15
C GLU A 114 -6.59 -16.34 -2.85
N GLN A 115 -5.53 -17.14 -2.95
CA GLN A 115 -4.77 -17.57 -1.77
C GLN A 115 -4.09 -16.39 -1.07
N MET A 116 -3.56 -15.43 -1.85
CA MET A 116 -2.99 -14.19 -1.31
C MET A 116 -4.05 -13.40 -0.56
N LEU A 117 -5.24 -13.22 -1.14
CA LEU A 117 -6.36 -12.51 -0.52
C LEU A 117 -6.86 -13.21 0.73
N GLU A 118 -6.99 -14.54 0.72
CA GLU A 118 -7.34 -15.29 1.92
C GLU A 118 -6.30 -15.08 3.02
N LYS A 119 -5.01 -15.14 2.69
CA LYS A 119 -3.96 -14.85 3.65
C LYS A 119 -4.08 -13.43 4.23
N VAL A 120 -4.29 -12.42 3.39
CA VAL A 120 -4.49 -11.04 3.84
C VAL A 120 -5.74 -10.91 4.70
N ARG A 121 -6.84 -11.58 4.33
CA ARG A 121 -8.09 -11.64 5.10
C ARG A 121 -7.86 -12.17 6.51
N TYR A 122 -7.10 -13.26 6.65
CA TYR A 122 -6.76 -13.80 7.97
C TYR A 122 -5.81 -12.91 8.77
N GLU A 123 -4.77 -12.35 8.15
CA GLU A 123 -3.76 -11.52 8.83
C GLU A 123 -4.30 -10.14 9.25
N GLY A 124 -5.14 -9.55 8.40
CA GLY A 124 -5.83 -8.29 8.58
C GLY A 124 -7.18 -8.42 9.30
N VAL A 125 -7.64 -9.65 9.54
CA VAL A 125 -8.92 -9.96 10.21
C VAL A 125 -10.08 -9.28 9.49
N TYR A 126 -10.11 -9.36 8.16
CA TYR A 126 -11.19 -8.82 7.37
C TYR A 126 -12.40 -9.76 7.37
N PRO A 127 -13.62 -9.23 7.47
CA PRO A 127 -14.84 -10.04 7.49
C PRO A 127 -15.09 -10.74 6.15
N THR A 128 -14.60 -10.15 5.05
CA THR A 128 -14.84 -10.62 3.68
C THR A 128 -13.57 -10.61 2.86
N ARG A 129 -13.55 -11.42 1.80
CA ARG A 129 -12.41 -11.49 0.86
C ARG A 129 -12.35 -10.24 -0.01
N GLU A 130 -13.50 -9.68 -0.34
CA GLU A 130 -13.67 -8.45 -1.11
C GLU A 130 -13.01 -7.28 -0.37
N ARG A 131 -13.19 -7.18 0.96
CA ARG A 131 -12.51 -6.16 1.76
C ARG A 131 -11.00 -6.34 1.77
N ALA A 132 -10.53 -7.58 1.87
CA ALA A 132 -9.11 -7.89 1.78
C ALA A 132 -8.54 -7.52 0.40
N GLU A 133 -9.32 -7.70 -0.66
CA GLU A 133 -8.94 -7.33 -2.03
C GLU A 133 -8.83 -5.83 -2.21
N GLU A 134 -9.83 -5.05 -1.80
CA GLU A 134 -9.80 -3.58 -1.85
C GLU A 134 -8.53 -3.02 -1.22
N VAL A 135 -8.25 -3.47 0.02
CA VAL A 135 -7.07 -3.05 0.76
C VAL A 135 -5.78 -3.52 0.09
N THR A 136 -5.74 -4.76 -0.41
CA THR A 136 -4.58 -5.30 -1.13
C THR A 136 -4.26 -4.45 -2.36
N ARG A 137 -5.27 -4.12 -3.16
CA ARG A 137 -5.11 -3.31 -4.37
C ARG A 137 -4.62 -1.90 -4.02
N LEU A 138 -5.23 -1.26 -3.02
CA LEU A 138 -4.82 0.06 -2.55
C LEU A 138 -3.35 0.10 -2.12
N VAL A 139 -2.93 -0.86 -1.28
CA VAL A 139 -1.57 -0.90 -0.74
C VAL A 139 -0.55 -1.24 -1.81
N LEU A 140 -0.87 -2.16 -2.73
CA LEU A 140 0.01 -2.49 -3.86
C LEU A 140 0.15 -1.33 -4.84
N ALA A 141 -0.92 -0.59 -5.11
CA ALA A 141 -0.83 0.63 -5.91
C ALA A 141 0.06 1.68 -5.21
N GLY A 142 -0.15 1.89 -3.91
CA GLY A 142 0.73 2.74 -3.11
C GLY A 142 2.20 2.32 -3.21
N LEU A 143 2.50 1.04 -2.99
CA LEU A 143 3.85 0.50 -3.05
C LEU A 143 4.46 0.60 -4.46
N GLY A 144 3.64 0.43 -5.50
CA GLY A 144 4.06 0.56 -6.90
C GLY A 144 4.59 1.95 -7.25
N ARG A 145 4.09 3.00 -6.58
CA ARG A 145 4.62 4.37 -6.70
C ARG A 145 5.95 4.56 -5.95
N GLN A 146 6.26 3.73 -4.96
CA GLN A 146 7.49 3.88 -4.16
C GLN A 146 8.68 3.09 -4.70
N LEU A 147 8.44 2.11 -5.59
CA LEU A 147 9.47 1.22 -6.11
C LEU A 147 9.82 1.55 -7.56
N THR A 148 11.12 1.53 -7.85
CA THR A 148 11.69 1.70 -9.20
C THR A 148 12.66 0.56 -9.51
N GLY A 149 13.06 0.42 -10.78
CA GLY A 149 14.14 -0.46 -11.19
C GLY A 149 13.87 -1.96 -11.00
N GLU A 150 14.95 -2.71 -10.79
CA GLU A 150 14.96 -4.17 -10.71
C GLU A 150 14.14 -4.70 -9.54
N GLU A 151 14.14 -4.02 -8.39
CA GLU A 151 13.36 -4.43 -7.21
C GLU A 151 11.87 -4.50 -7.51
N ARG A 152 11.35 -3.58 -8.34
CA ARG A 152 9.94 -3.58 -8.77
C ARG A 152 9.64 -4.76 -9.69
N VAL A 153 10.52 -5.02 -10.65
CA VAL A 153 10.39 -6.12 -11.62
C VAL A 153 10.46 -7.47 -10.90
N ASP A 154 11.46 -7.63 -10.03
CA ASP A 154 11.63 -8.83 -9.21
C ASP A 154 10.44 -9.05 -8.28
N LEU A 155 9.89 -7.98 -7.68
CA LEU A 155 8.70 -8.10 -6.85
C LEU A 155 7.49 -8.54 -7.68
N ALA A 156 7.24 -7.92 -8.82
CA ALA A 156 6.15 -8.30 -9.73
C ALA A 156 6.25 -9.77 -10.15
N ALA A 157 7.45 -10.28 -10.41
CA ALA A 157 7.68 -11.69 -10.75
C ALA A 157 7.39 -12.69 -9.61
N ARG A 158 7.31 -12.21 -8.36
CA ARG A 158 6.99 -13.03 -7.17
C ARG A 158 5.52 -12.96 -6.76
N LEU A 159 4.77 -12.01 -7.30
CA LEU A 159 3.37 -11.82 -6.97
C LEU A 159 2.45 -12.61 -7.92
N PRO A 160 1.23 -12.94 -7.48
CA PRO A 160 0.17 -13.35 -8.39
C PRO A 160 -0.04 -12.29 -9.50
N VAL A 161 -0.43 -12.72 -10.69
CA VAL A 161 -0.50 -11.85 -11.89
C VAL A 161 -1.36 -10.60 -11.66
N GLU A 162 -2.47 -10.74 -10.96
CA GLU A 162 -3.40 -9.65 -10.64
C GLU A 162 -2.74 -8.62 -9.71
N ALA A 163 -2.03 -9.08 -8.69
CA ALA A 163 -1.29 -8.23 -7.76
C ALA A 163 -0.09 -7.55 -8.45
N ALA A 164 0.63 -8.29 -9.30
CA ALA A 164 1.73 -7.76 -10.11
C ALA A 164 1.24 -6.64 -11.03
N ARG A 165 0.10 -6.82 -11.71
CA ARG A 165 -0.50 -5.79 -12.57
C ARG A 165 -0.82 -4.51 -11.82
N VAL A 166 -1.41 -4.61 -10.63
CA VAL A 166 -1.71 -3.43 -9.79
C VAL A 166 -0.41 -2.72 -9.39
N LEU A 167 0.61 -3.46 -8.98
CA LEU A 167 1.92 -2.90 -8.64
C LEU A 167 2.57 -2.19 -9.84
N THR A 168 2.49 -2.78 -11.04
CA THR A 168 3.18 -2.29 -12.24
C THR A 168 2.42 -1.22 -13.01
N ALA A 169 1.12 -1.05 -12.76
CA ALA A 169 0.29 -0.04 -13.41
C ALA A 169 0.65 1.39 -12.97
N GLU A 170 1.25 1.53 -11.80
CA GLU A 170 1.54 2.84 -11.20
C GLU A 170 2.76 3.51 -11.83
N VAL A 171 2.73 4.83 -11.90
CA VAL A 171 3.92 5.62 -12.26
C VAL A 171 4.71 5.86 -10.97
N PRO A 172 5.99 5.47 -10.89
CA PRO A 172 6.80 5.74 -9.70
C PRO A 172 6.92 7.23 -9.40
N ASP A 173 6.78 7.57 -8.12
CA ASP A 173 6.99 8.93 -7.62
C ASP A 173 8.50 9.26 -7.72
N PRO A 174 8.86 10.48 -8.17
CA PRO A 174 10.27 10.90 -8.22
C PRO A 174 10.91 11.00 -6.84
N GLU A 175 10.09 11.27 -5.81
CA GLU A 175 10.50 11.31 -4.42
C GLU A 175 9.70 10.29 -3.59
N PRO A 176 10.31 9.13 -3.27
CA PRO A 176 9.70 8.15 -2.39
C PRO A 176 9.44 8.75 -1.00
N ARG A 177 8.30 8.38 -0.42
CA ARG A 177 7.80 8.86 0.87
C ARG A 177 8.40 8.04 2.00
N THR A 178 8.50 8.61 3.21
CA THR A 178 8.79 7.81 4.41
C THR A 178 7.62 6.89 4.75
N GLY A 179 7.86 5.84 5.56
CA GLY A 179 6.79 4.90 5.92
C GLY A 179 5.59 5.59 6.60
N GLY A 180 5.84 6.63 7.41
CA GLY A 180 4.77 7.44 7.99
C GLY A 180 4.01 8.25 6.94
N ALA A 181 4.72 8.94 6.05
CA ALA A 181 4.10 9.73 4.97
C ALA A 181 3.34 8.86 3.97
N PHE A 182 3.79 7.62 3.75
CA PHE A 182 3.10 6.61 2.94
C PHE A 182 1.72 6.26 3.54
N VAL A 183 1.67 5.99 4.86
CA VAL A 183 0.40 5.72 5.56
C VAL A 183 -0.52 6.94 5.50
N THR A 184 0.01 8.15 5.68
CA THR A 184 -0.77 9.39 5.59
C THR A 184 -1.34 9.63 4.19
N ASP A 185 -0.57 9.39 3.12
CA ASP A 185 -1.07 9.48 1.73
C ASP A 185 -2.23 8.52 1.47
N LEU A 186 -2.09 7.26 1.90
CA LEU A 186 -3.16 6.27 1.74
C LEU A 186 -4.41 6.60 2.57
N ALA A 187 -4.25 7.15 3.77
CA ALA A 187 -5.36 7.64 4.60
C ALA A 187 -6.10 8.80 3.91
N ALA A 188 -5.38 9.77 3.36
CA ALA A 188 -5.97 10.89 2.64
C ALA A 188 -6.78 10.43 1.41
N ARG A 189 -6.28 9.44 0.65
CA ARG A 189 -6.95 8.90 -0.55
C ARG A 189 -8.22 8.11 -0.25
N THR A 190 -8.31 7.50 0.92
CA THR A 190 -9.45 6.65 1.30
C THR A 190 -10.44 7.32 2.24
N GLY A 191 -10.06 8.45 2.84
CA GLY A 191 -10.82 9.07 3.94
C GLY A 191 -10.79 8.27 5.24
N ALA A 192 -9.98 7.20 5.32
CA ALA A 192 -9.86 6.38 6.52
C ALA A 192 -8.87 6.98 7.53
N SER A 193 -8.99 6.57 8.79
CA SER A 193 -8.04 7.00 9.82
C SER A 193 -6.62 6.46 9.55
N PRO A 194 -5.55 7.20 9.90
CA PRO A 194 -4.18 6.68 9.78
C PRO A 194 -3.93 5.39 10.58
N ALA A 195 -4.66 5.19 11.68
CA ALA A 195 -4.56 3.96 12.47
C ALA A 195 -5.11 2.75 11.70
N THR A 196 -6.27 2.91 11.05
CA THR A 196 -6.88 1.89 10.17
C THR A 196 -5.94 1.58 9.01
N VAL A 197 -5.42 2.60 8.33
CA VAL A 197 -4.52 2.41 7.19
C VAL A 197 -3.21 1.74 7.59
N ARG A 198 -2.64 2.08 8.75
CA ARG A 198 -1.42 1.40 9.23
C ARG A 198 -1.66 -0.09 9.48
N TRP A 199 -2.82 -0.46 10.01
CA TRP A 199 -3.22 -1.85 10.17
C TRP A 199 -3.32 -2.56 8.81
N ASP A 200 -4.01 -1.92 7.88
CA ASP A 200 -4.23 -2.40 6.51
C ASP A 200 -2.92 -2.65 5.77
N VAL A 201 -2.05 -1.65 5.78
CA VAL A 201 -0.70 -1.72 5.22
C VAL A 201 0.09 -2.86 5.85
N GLY A 202 0.05 -3.01 7.17
CA GLY A 202 0.77 -4.08 7.87
C GLY A 202 0.32 -5.49 7.47
N ALA A 203 -0.98 -5.71 7.28
CA ALA A 203 -1.54 -6.99 6.87
C ALA A 203 -1.11 -7.38 5.45
N VAL A 204 -1.18 -6.43 4.52
CA VAL A 204 -0.78 -6.65 3.12
C VAL A 204 0.73 -6.78 2.99
N LEU A 205 1.50 -5.84 3.52
CA LEU A 205 2.96 -5.84 3.37
C LEU A 205 3.62 -7.00 4.13
N GLY A 206 3.02 -7.48 5.22
CA GLY A 206 3.44 -8.73 5.86
C GLY A 206 3.31 -9.95 4.93
N THR A 207 2.24 -10.01 4.13
CA THR A 207 2.06 -11.06 3.12
C THR A 207 3.03 -10.90 1.95
N VAL A 208 3.21 -9.66 1.47
CA VAL A 208 4.18 -9.34 0.41
C VAL A 208 5.61 -9.68 0.83
N ALA A 209 6.00 -9.42 2.08
CA ALA A 209 7.32 -9.79 2.63
C ALA A 209 7.59 -11.29 2.52
N VAL A 210 6.57 -12.13 2.75
CA VAL A 210 6.69 -13.59 2.63
C VAL A 210 6.90 -14.01 1.17
N LEU A 211 6.17 -13.40 0.24
CA LEU A 211 6.26 -13.68 -1.20
C LEU A 211 7.59 -13.21 -1.81
N ALA A 212 8.05 -12.02 -1.43
CA ALA A 212 9.33 -11.47 -1.87
C ALA A 212 10.50 -12.37 -1.40
N GLY A 213 10.40 -12.88 -0.18
CA GLY A 213 11.49 -13.59 0.49
C GLY A 213 12.57 -12.63 1.00
N PRO A 214 13.49 -13.12 1.86
CA PRO A 214 14.39 -12.26 2.64
C PRO A 214 15.37 -11.45 1.80
N GLY A 215 15.91 -12.02 0.70
CA GLY A 215 16.89 -11.34 -0.14
C GLY A 215 16.29 -10.15 -0.89
N LEU A 216 15.15 -10.36 -1.57
CA LEU A 216 14.46 -9.28 -2.26
C LEU A 216 13.90 -8.24 -1.28
N LEU A 217 13.34 -8.68 -0.15
CA LEU A 217 12.85 -7.76 0.88
C LEU A 217 13.97 -6.84 1.40
N THR A 218 15.18 -7.36 1.58
CA THR A 218 16.32 -6.55 2.03
C THR A 218 16.66 -5.46 1.02
N ARG A 219 16.67 -5.79 -0.29
CA ARG A 219 16.90 -4.80 -1.36
C ARG A 219 15.79 -3.76 -1.44
N ILE A 220 14.52 -4.20 -1.39
CA ILE A 220 13.35 -3.30 -1.32
C ILE A 220 13.48 -2.31 -0.16
N LEU A 221 13.82 -2.80 1.05
CA LEU A 221 13.96 -1.95 2.23
C LEU A 221 15.18 -1.03 2.16
N ALA A 222 16.23 -1.38 1.42
CA ALA A 222 17.38 -0.53 1.19
C ALA A 222 17.08 0.63 0.22
N GLN A 223 16.16 0.44 -0.72
CA GLN A 223 15.69 1.46 -1.64
C GLN A 223 14.66 2.42 -1.00
N LEU A 224 13.82 1.89 -0.11
CA LEU A 224 12.73 2.67 0.49
C LEU A 224 13.24 3.59 1.62
N PRO A 225 12.67 4.80 1.77
CA PRO A 225 13.00 5.68 2.88
C PRO A 225 12.62 5.06 4.24
N ALA A 226 13.18 5.63 5.31
CA ALA A 226 13.03 5.12 6.67
C ALA A 226 11.55 4.92 7.10
N GLY A 227 11.34 3.95 7.99
CA GLY A 227 10.03 3.61 8.55
C GLY A 227 9.29 2.48 7.83
N HIS A 228 9.70 2.09 6.63
CA HIS A 228 9.06 0.99 5.90
C HIS A 228 9.27 -0.38 6.55
N ALA A 229 10.42 -0.64 7.16
CA ALA A 229 10.72 -1.94 7.77
C ALA A 229 9.61 -2.41 8.75
N LEU A 230 9.09 -1.50 9.57
CA LEU A 230 8.01 -1.77 10.52
C LEU A 230 6.70 -2.15 9.82
N LEU A 231 6.41 -1.53 8.67
CA LEU A 231 5.22 -1.82 7.87
C LEU A 231 5.28 -3.22 7.24
N PHE A 232 6.48 -3.70 6.89
CA PHE A 232 6.71 -5.09 6.46
C PHE A 232 6.81 -6.08 7.63
N GLY A 233 6.50 -5.66 8.87
CA GLY A 233 6.57 -6.50 10.06
C GLY A 233 7.99 -6.89 10.49
N GLN A 234 9.02 -6.20 9.98
CA GLN A 234 10.41 -6.34 10.42
C GLN A 234 10.58 -5.48 11.67
N ALA A 235 10.54 -6.11 12.85
CA ALA A 235 10.56 -5.42 14.13
C ALA A 235 11.86 -4.64 14.40
N GLU A 236 12.95 -4.96 13.71
CA GLU A 236 14.21 -4.21 13.75
C GLU A 236 15.12 -4.76 12.65
N LEU A 237 15.31 -4.01 11.55
CA LEU A 237 16.54 -4.10 10.76
C LEU A 237 17.44 -2.91 11.15
N ARG A 238 17.66 -2.79 12.46
CA ARG A 238 18.69 -1.94 13.06
C ARG A 238 19.57 -2.79 13.97
N THR A 239 20.27 -3.72 13.34
CA THR A 239 21.66 -4.03 13.72
C THR A 239 22.44 -4.05 12.43
N ALA A 240 22.73 -2.86 11.92
CA ALA A 240 23.93 -2.67 11.13
C ALA A 240 25.11 -2.78 12.11
N ALA A 241 26.08 -3.61 11.73
CA ALA A 241 27.33 -3.86 12.44
C ALA A 241 28.20 -2.61 12.56
#